data_AF-A0A7W1XBW7-F1
#
_entry.id   AF-A0A7W1XBW7-F1
#
_cell.length_a   1.000
_cell.length_b   1.000
_cell.length_c   1.000
_cell.angle_alpha   90.00
_cell.angle_beta   90.00
_cell.angle_gamma   90.00
#
_symmetry.space_group_name_H-M   'P 1'
#
loop_
_entity.id
_entity.type
_entity.pdbx_description
1 polymer ?
#
loop_
_entity_poly.entity_id
_entity_poly.type
_entity_poly.pdbx_seq_one_letter_code
_entity_poly.pdbx_strand_id
1 'polypeptide(L)'
;MLTLTLDELKNYLRIDGSEDDSFLTLLIDSAKEYLINAGVPESDSNLYKLAVMLYIAMQYENRDPSARMDGFNFALQSIILQLKDYPTDTTTTT
;
A
#
# COMPACT_ATOMS: atom_id res chain seq x y z
N MET A 1 3.47 8.72 10.93
CA MET A 1 4.15 8.65 9.62
C MET A 1 4.40 7.20 9.30
N LEU A 2 4.30 6.79 8.03
CA LEU A 2 4.47 5.40 7.62
C LEU A 2 5.87 4.86 7.99
N THR A 3 5.92 3.78 8.78
CA THR A 3 7.16 3.07 9.18
C THR A 3 7.49 1.90 8.25
N LEU A 4 7.40 2.07 6.93
CA LEU A 4 7.76 1.06 5.94
C LEU A 4 9.21 1.23 5.48
N THR A 5 10.03 0.20 5.67
CA THR A 5 11.40 0.17 5.16
C THR A 5 11.47 -0.54 3.79
N LEU A 6 12.46 -0.17 2.96
CA LEU A 6 12.71 -0.84 1.68
C LEU A 6 13.05 -2.32 1.87
N ASP A 7 13.74 -2.68 2.95
CA ASP A 7 14.10 -4.07 3.27
C ASP A 7 12.86 -4.94 3.55
N GLU A 8 11.92 -4.44 4.36
CA GLU A 8 10.63 -5.12 4.59
C GLU A 8 9.85 -5.30 3.29
N LEU A 9 9.85 -4.29 2.43
CA LEU A 9 9.16 -4.32 1.14
C LEU A 9 9.81 -5.31 0.17
N LYS A 10 11.14 -5.35 0.10
CA LYS A 10 11.87 -6.33 -0.72
C LYS A 10 11.63 -7.75 -0.26
N ASN A 11 11.62 -7.96 1.05
CA ASN A 11 11.30 -9.27 1.64
C ASN A 11 9.87 -9.70 1.28
N TYR A 12 8.92 -8.77 1.30
CA TYR A 12 7.55 -9.03 0.86
C TYR A 12 7.46 -9.39 -0.64
N LEU A 13 8.20 -8.67 -1.50
CA LEU A 13 8.25 -8.89 -2.95
C LEU A 13 9.19 -10.02 -3.39
N ARG A 14 9.92 -10.64 -2.45
CA ARG A 14 10.96 -11.65 -2.72
C ARG A 14 12.02 -11.17 -3.73
N ILE A 15 12.46 -9.92 -3.57
CA ILE A 15 13.52 -9.32 -4.39
C ILE A 15 14.85 -9.51 -3.68
N ASP A 16 15.76 -10.28 -4.27
CA ASP A 16 17.12 -10.54 -3.74
C ASP A 16 18.18 -9.54 -4.25
N GLY A 17 17.76 -8.36 -4.74
CA GLY A 17 18.63 -7.35 -5.37
C GLY A 17 18.42 -5.92 -4.87
N SER A 18 19.36 -5.05 -5.21
CA SER A 18 19.30 -3.60 -4.95
C SER A 18 19.10 -2.75 -6.21
N GLU A 19 18.94 -3.40 -7.37
CA GLU A 19 18.79 -2.70 -8.65
C GLU A 19 17.45 -1.93 -8.72
N ASP A 20 16.42 -2.45 -8.05
CA ASP A 20 15.08 -1.87 -8.01
C ASP A 20 14.84 -0.90 -6.85
N ASP A 21 15.83 -0.59 -6.01
CA ASP A 21 15.66 0.31 -4.84
C ASP A 21 15.05 1.67 -5.22
N SER A 22 15.56 2.27 -6.31
CA SER A 22 15.04 3.56 -6.80
C SER A 22 13.61 3.43 -7.33
N PHE A 23 13.27 2.31 -7.95
CA PHE A 23 11.93 2.06 -8.46
C PHE A 23 10.93 1.76 -7.33
N LEU A 24 11.33 0.98 -6.33
CA LEU A 24 10.56 0.70 -5.13
C LEU A 24 10.27 1.98 -4.33
N THR A 25 11.26 2.89 -4.22
CA THR A 25 11.06 4.19 -3.59
C THR A 25 9.99 5.00 -4.30
N LEU A 26 10.06 5.08 -5.64
CA LEU A 26 9.03 5.75 -6.45
C LEU A 26 7.63 5.13 -6.26
N LEU A 27 7.56 3.80 -6.16
CA LEU A 27 6.31 3.10 -5.93
C LEU A 27 5.72 3.35 -4.54
N ILE A 28 6.57 3.51 -3.51
CA ILE A 28 6.13 3.89 -2.16
C ILE A 28 5.49 5.28 -2.18
N ASP A 29 6.14 6.28 -2.79
CA ASP A 29 5.57 7.62 -2.92
C ASP A 29 4.25 7.61 -3.70
N SER A 30 4.22 6.88 -4.82
CA SER A 30 3.00 6.71 -5.63
C SER A 30 1.86 6.05 -4.83
N ALA A 31 2.16 5.04 -4.02
CA ALA A 31 1.18 4.36 -3.18
C ALA A 31 0.60 5.31 -2.11
N LYS A 32 1.44 6.14 -1.49
CA LYS A 32 1.00 7.15 -0.52
C LYS A 32 0.09 8.18 -1.16
N GLU A 33 0.48 8.72 -2.32
CA GLU A 33 -0.36 9.65 -3.08
C GLU A 33 -1.69 9.01 -3.48
N TYR A 34 -1.67 7.74 -3.91
CA TYR A 34 -2.89 7.01 -4.26
C TYR A 34 -3.84 6.88 -3.07
N LEU A 35 -3.33 6.47 -1.90
CA LEU A 35 -4.14 6.34 -0.68
C LEU A 35 -4.68 7.69 -0.20
N ILE A 36 -3.87 8.75 -0.27
CA ILE A 36 -4.31 10.12 0.04
C ILE A 36 -5.44 10.55 -0.92
N ASN A 37 -5.28 10.33 -2.23
CA ASN A 37 -6.32 10.60 -3.23
C ASN A 37 -7.60 9.77 -3.00
N ALA A 38 -7.47 8.56 -2.47
CA ALA A 38 -8.60 7.72 -2.08
C ALA A 38 -9.30 8.16 -0.79
N GLY A 39 -8.79 9.20 -0.11
CA GLY A 39 -9.33 9.72 1.14
C GLY A 39 -8.81 9.01 2.39
N VAL A 40 -7.72 8.25 2.27
CA VAL A 40 -7.06 7.56 3.38
C VAL A 40 -5.80 8.34 3.77
N PRO A 41 -5.82 9.08 4.90
CA PRO A 41 -4.66 9.82 5.36
C PRO A 41 -3.52 8.89 5.80
N GLU A 42 -2.28 9.37 5.66
CA GLU A 42 -1.10 8.59 6.08
C GLU A 42 -1.20 8.21 7.56
N SER A 43 -1.16 6.91 7.82
CA SER A 43 -1.35 6.33 9.15
C SER A 43 -0.24 5.32 9.43
N ASP A 44 0.11 5.14 10.71
CA ASP A 44 1.05 4.08 11.15
C ASP A 44 0.34 2.72 11.38
N SER A 45 -0.89 2.58 10.87
CA SER A 45 -1.65 1.35 10.99
C SER A 45 -1.03 0.24 10.14
N ASN A 46 -0.96 -0.97 10.69
CA ASN A 46 -0.56 -2.17 9.96
C ASN A 46 -1.42 -2.39 8.70
N LEU A 47 -2.69 -1.98 8.71
CA LEU A 47 -3.56 -2.02 7.53
C LEU A 47 -3.12 -1.05 6.44
N TYR A 48 -2.69 0.16 6.81
CA TYR A 48 -2.17 1.14 5.86
C TYR A 48 -0.84 0.64 5.27
N LYS A 49 0.04 0.07 6.11
CA LYS A 49 1.30 -0.55 5.67
C LYS A 49 1.04 -1.68 4.67
N LEU A 50 0.06 -2.54 4.93
CA LEU A 50 -0.35 -3.60 4.03
C LEU A 50 -0.93 -3.05 2.73
N ALA A 51 -1.76 -2.00 2.78
CA ALA A 51 -2.33 -1.36 1.59
C ALA A 51 -1.23 -0.84 0.65
N VAL A 52 -0.20 -0.20 1.21
CA VAL A 52 0.97 0.28 0.47
C VAL A 52 1.73 -0.90 -0.14
N MET A 53 2.05 -1.94 0.64
CA MET A 53 2.75 -3.13 0.11
C MET A 53 1.96 -3.81 -1.01
N LEU A 54 0.63 -3.91 -0.89
CA LEU A 54 -0.23 -4.51 -1.90
C LEU A 54 -0.27 -3.69 -3.20
N TYR A 55 -0.34 -2.36 -3.08
CA TYR A 55 -0.29 -1.46 -4.24
C TYR A 55 1.04 -1.58 -4.99
N ILE A 56 2.15 -1.62 -4.26
CA ILE A 56 3.49 -1.75 -4.85
C ILE A 56 3.63 -3.11 -5.52
N ALA A 57 3.22 -4.21 -4.86
CA ALA A 57 3.23 -5.53 -5.48
C ALA A 57 2.40 -5.57 -6.76
N MET A 58 1.22 -4.93 -6.76
CA MET A 58 0.40 -4.80 -7.95
C MET A 58 1.15 -4.09 -9.08
N GLN A 59 1.80 -2.95 -8.82
CA GLN A 59 2.53 -2.20 -9.86
C GLN A 59 3.82 -2.89 -10.31
N TYR A 60 4.49 -3.60 -9.39
CA TYR A 60 5.76 -4.27 -9.64
C TYR A 60 5.55 -5.59 -10.40
N GLU A 61 4.60 -6.42 -9.97
CA GLU A 61 4.26 -7.69 -10.62
C GLU A 61 3.49 -7.48 -11.94
N ASN A 62 2.66 -6.43 -12.05
CA ASN A 62 1.95 -6.11 -13.30
C ASN A 62 2.75 -5.21 -14.26
N ARG A 63 4.07 -5.41 -14.37
CA ARG A 63 4.82 -4.90 -15.53
C ARG A 63 4.38 -5.56 -16.85
N ASP A 64 3.64 -6.67 -16.77
CA ASP A 64 3.07 -7.36 -17.92
C ASP A 64 1.55 -7.10 -18.03
N PRO A 65 1.07 -6.38 -19.06
CA PRO A 65 -0.34 -5.99 -19.22
C PRO A 65 -1.29 -7.18 -19.44
N SER A 66 -0.77 -8.40 -19.52
CA SER A 66 -1.54 -9.65 -19.65
C SER A 66 -1.94 -10.27 -18.30
N ALA A 67 -1.35 -9.81 -17.19
CA ALA A 67 -1.65 -10.29 -15.85
C ALA A 67 -2.94 -9.63 -15.31
N ARG A 68 -3.86 -10.47 -14.83
CA ARG A 68 -5.28 -10.15 -14.60
C ARG A 68 -5.47 -9.06 -13.52
N MET A 69 -6.21 -8.01 -13.87
CA MET A 69 -6.50 -6.84 -13.04
C MET A 69 -7.60 -7.02 -11.97
N ASP A 70 -8.53 -7.97 -12.14
CA ASP A 70 -9.83 -7.92 -11.44
C ASP A 70 -9.76 -8.26 -9.94
N GLY A 71 -8.95 -9.24 -9.54
CA GLY A 71 -8.90 -9.70 -8.14
C GLY A 71 -8.19 -8.74 -7.19
N PHE A 72 -7.12 -8.09 -7.67
CA PHE A 72 -6.30 -7.19 -6.86
C PHE A 72 -6.93 -5.81 -6.69
N ASN A 73 -7.59 -5.28 -7.72
CA ASN A 73 -8.37 -4.04 -7.60
C ASN A 73 -9.47 -4.19 -6.54
N PHE A 74 -10.12 -5.35 -6.46
CA PHE A 74 -11.12 -5.63 -5.43
C PHE A 74 -10.51 -5.65 -4.02
N ALA A 75 -9.36 -6.30 -3.83
CA ALA A 75 -8.68 -6.31 -2.54
C ALA A 75 -8.23 -4.91 -2.10
N LEU A 76 -7.67 -4.11 -3.01
CA LEU A 76 -7.26 -2.73 -2.75
C LEU A 76 -8.47 -1.85 -2.37
N GLN A 77 -9.55 -1.94 -3.14
CA GLN A 77 -10.80 -1.22 -2.84
C GLN A 77 -11.40 -1.63 -1.50
N SER A 78 -11.34 -2.93 -1.15
CA SER A 78 -11.82 -3.42 0.15
C SER A 78 -11.01 -2.85 1.31
N ILE A 79 -9.68 -2.79 1.19
CA ILE A 79 -8.81 -2.18 2.21
C ILE A 79 -9.05 -0.68 2.33
N ILE A 80 -9.19 0.03 1.20
CA ILE A 80 -9.52 1.46 1.19
C ILE A 80 -10.86 1.72 1.85
N LEU A 81 -11.87 0.89 1.56
CA LEU A 81 -13.18 1.01 2.19
C LEU A 81 -13.10 0.78 3.70
N GLN A 82 -12.36 -0.23 4.15
CA GLN A 82 -12.13 -0.48 5.58
C GLN A 82 -11.37 0.66 6.27
N LEU A 83 -10.40 1.27 5.60
CA LEU A 83 -9.65 2.42 6.14
C LEU A 83 -10.51 3.69 6.19
N LYS A 84 -11.41 3.86 5.21
CA LYS A 84 -12.36 4.98 5.16
C LYS A 84 -13.50 4.83 6.18
N ASP A 85 -13.96 3.59 6.39
CA ASP A 85 -15.02 3.24 7.31
C ASP A 85 -14.50 2.87 8.71
N TYR A 86 -13.24 3.18 9.00
CA TYR A 86 -12.73 3.28 10.36
C TYR A 86 -12.79 4.76 10.79
N PRO A 87 -13.96 5.31 11.15
CA PRO A 87 -13.95 6.48 12.01
C PRO A 87 -13.26 5.99 13.29
N THR A 88 -12.10 6.55 13.60
CA THR A 88 -11.62 6.54 14.97
C THR A 88 -12.62 7.35 15.77
N ASP A 89 -13.70 6.70 16.18
CA ASP A 89 -14.58 7.17 17.23
C ASP A 89 -13.79 7.01 18.54
N THR A 90 -12.73 7.81 18.68
CA THR A 90 -12.20 8.15 20.00
C THR A 90 -13.12 9.22 20.59
N THR A 91 -14.41 8.91 20.68
CA THR A 91 -15.29 9.44 21.71
C THR A 91 -15.04 8.62 22.98
N THR A 92 -13.83 8.71 23.54
CA THR A 92 -13.71 8.48 24.98
C THR A 92 -14.16 9.76 25.68
N THR A 93 -15.48 9.89 25.73
CA THR A 93 -16.17 10.53 26.85
C THR A 93 -15.68 9.86 28.12
N THR A 94 -15.01 10.58 29.00
CA THR A 94 -15.37 10.81 30.42
C THR A 94 -14.30 11.70 31.06
#